data_AF-A0AB36X293-F1
#
_entry.id   AF-A0AB36X293-F1
#
_cell.length_a   1.000
_cell.length_b   1.000
_cell.length_c   1.000
_cell.angle_alpha   90.00
_cell.angle_beta   90.00
_cell.angle_gamma   90.00
#
_symmetry.space_group_name_H-M   'P 1'
#
loop_
_entity.id
_entity.type
_entity.pdbx_description
1 polymer ?
#
loop_
_entity_poly.entity_id
_entity_poly.type
_entity_poly.pdbx_seq_one_letter_code
_entity_poly.pdbx_strand_id
1 'polypeptide(L)'
;MSKLTKKDKLNIYKEWTIENKRSTYLSKKYGIGSVSIKYLVSLIHRHGMDILDKPHTYYSAQFKLEAINRVLVNHEAAYSVSLELGLKSQGMLINWIRSCKENGYNVVIKRKGRRTREQRAREIEERKRRIASPEFKAYCRECIYKK
;
A
#
# COMPACT_ATOMS: atom_id res chain seq x y z
N MET A 1 -5.49 3.72 12.97
CA MET A 1 -4.36 2.79 13.03
C MET A 1 -3.64 3.05 14.35
N SER A 2 -3.83 2.19 15.35
CA SER A 2 -3.09 2.24 16.61
C SER A 2 -1.59 2.23 16.28
N LYS A 3 -0.85 3.19 16.82
CA LYS A 3 0.56 3.40 16.48
C LYS A 3 1.39 2.36 17.21
N LEU A 4 1.61 1.21 16.58
CA LEU A 4 2.48 0.17 17.13
C LEU A 4 3.89 0.69 17.33
N THR A 5 4.41 0.52 18.54
CA THR A 5 5.81 0.80 18.84
C THR A 5 6.70 -0.27 18.22
N LYS A 6 8.02 0.01 18.12
CA LYS A 6 8.99 -1.01 17.69
C LYS A 6 8.95 -2.24 18.61
N LYS A 7 8.81 -2.01 19.93
CA LYS A 7 8.68 -3.07 20.94
C LYS A 7 7.46 -3.94 20.69
N ASP A 8 6.30 -3.35 20.36
CA ASP A 8 5.09 -4.12 20.04
C ASP A 8 5.30 -5.02 18.82
N LYS A 9 5.93 -4.51 17.76
CA LYS A 9 6.21 -5.30 16.56
C LYS A 9 7.16 -6.47 16.83
N LEU A 10 8.17 -6.26 17.66
CA LEU A 10 9.09 -7.31 18.11
C LEU A 10 8.38 -8.36 18.95
N ASN A 11 7.50 -7.95 19.87
CA ASN A 11 6.72 -8.87 20.69
C ASN A 11 5.74 -9.69 19.85
N ILE A 12 5.04 -9.06 18.90
CA ILE A 12 4.18 -9.78 17.93
C ILE A 12 4.98 -10.84 17.18
N TYR A 13 6.18 -10.49 16.70
CA TYR A 13 7.03 -11.43 15.98
C TYR A 13 7.48 -12.59 16.87
N LYS A 14 7.91 -12.32 18.10
CA LYS A 14 8.32 -13.35 19.08
C LYS A 14 7.15 -14.27 19.44
N GLU A 15 5.98 -13.72 19.78
CA GLU A 15 4.79 -14.51 20.13
C GLU A 15 4.28 -15.36 18.94
N TRP A 16 4.43 -14.84 17.72
CA TRP A 16 4.11 -15.62 16.53
C TRP A 16 5.08 -16.78 16.31
N THR A 17 6.38 -16.53 16.42
CA THR A 17 7.43 -17.50 16.01
C THR A 17 7.80 -18.49 17.10
N ILE A 18 7.96 -18.02 18.34
CA ILE A 18 8.41 -18.83 19.48
C ILE A 18 7.22 -19.51 20.15
N GLU A 19 6.17 -18.74 20.43
CA GLU A 19 5.00 -19.23 21.16
C GLU A 19 3.89 -19.81 20.25
N ASN A 20 4.11 -19.78 18.93
CA ASN A 20 3.19 -20.25 17.90
C ASN A 20 1.74 -19.72 18.08
N LYS A 21 1.60 -18.46 18.54
CA LYS A 21 0.29 -17.86 18.79
C LYS A 21 -0.44 -17.60 17.47
N ARG A 22 -1.74 -17.90 17.46
CA ARG A 22 -2.59 -17.66 16.29
C ARG A 22 -2.74 -16.17 16.01
N SER A 23 -2.87 -15.82 14.72
CA SER A 23 -3.12 -14.44 14.27
C SER A 23 -4.33 -13.78 14.93
N THR A 24 -5.37 -14.56 15.26
CA THR A 24 -6.60 -14.09 15.90
C THR A 24 -6.38 -13.65 17.34
N TYR A 25 -5.51 -14.36 18.08
CA TYR A 25 -5.13 -13.99 19.45
C TYR A 25 -4.35 -12.67 19.44
N LEU A 26 -3.31 -12.59 18.60
CA LEU A 26 -2.49 -11.39 18.45
C LEU A 26 -3.32 -10.19 17.97
N SER A 27 -4.30 -10.44 17.09
CA SER A 27 -5.22 -9.42 16.60
C SER A 27 -6.02 -8.78 17.74
N LYS A 28 -6.57 -9.60 18.65
CA LYS A 28 -7.29 -9.13 19.83
C LYS A 28 -6.36 -8.42 20.83
N LYS A 29 -5.19 -9.01 21.11
CA LYS A 29 -4.21 -8.48 22.09
C LYS A 29 -3.70 -7.08 21.71
N TYR A 30 -3.36 -6.88 20.44
CA TYR A 30 -2.77 -5.63 19.95
C TYR A 30 -3.76 -4.70 19.26
N GLY A 31 -5.02 -5.13 19.06
CA GLY A 31 -6.03 -4.35 18.35
C GLY A 31 -5.71 -4.11 16.86
N ILE A 32 -5.07 -5.06 16.20
CA ILE A 32 -4.66 -4.96 14.79
C ILE A 32 -5.36 -6.05 13.98
N GLY A 33 -5.69 -5.80 12.71
CA GLY A 33 -6.18 -6.86 11.81
C GLY A 33 -5.18 -8.01 11.62
N SER A 34 -5.70 -9.24 11.53
CA SER A 34 -4.91 -10.46 11.34
C SER A 34 -4.04 -10.45 10.08
N VAL A 35 -4.52 -9.81 9.00
CA VAL A 35 -3.77 -9.63 7.74
C VAL A 35 -2.51 -8.79 7.96
N SER A 36 -2.61 -7.71 8.74
CA SER A 36 -1.47 -6.84 9.05
C SER A 36 -0.43 -7.56 9.91
N ILE A 37 -0.86 -8.43 10.82
CA ILE A 37 0.04 -9.26 11.63
C ILE A 37 0.79 -10.25 10.73
N LYS A 38 0.08 -10.98 9.86
CA LYS A 38 0.71 -11.89 8.90
C LYS A 38 1.71 -11.16 8.00
N TYR A 39 1.35 -9.97 7.52
CA TYR A 39 2.22 -9.14 6.71
C TYR A 39 3.48 -8.71 7.49
N LEU A 40 3.33 -8.24 8.73
CA LEU A 40 4.45 -7.84 9.59
C LEU A 40 5.44 -8.99 9.80
N VAL A 41 4.94 -10.19 10.12
CA VAL A 41 5.76 -11.38 10.31
C VAL A 41 6.50 -11.74 9.02
N SER A 42 5.79 -11.74 7.89
CA SER A 42 6.38 -12.04 6.57
C SER A 42 7.46 -11.03 6.18
N LEU A 43 7.24 -9.75 6.52
CA LEU A 43 8.18 -8.67 6.26
C LEU A 43 9.48 -8.85 7.07
N ILE A 44 9.37 -9.20 8.35
CA ILE A 44 10.52 -9.47 9.22
C ILE A 44 11.26 -10.75 8.79
N HIS A 45 10.55 -11.82 8.42
CA HIS A 45 11.18 -13.03 7.91
C HIS A 45 12.04 -12.76 6.66
N ARG A 46 11.58 -11.88 5.77
CA ARG A 46 12.28 -11.60 4.51
C ARG A 46 13.46 -10.64 4.66
N HIS A 47 13.28 -9.57 5.44
CA HIS A 47 14.24 -8.45 5.50
C HIS A 47 14.99 -8.37 6.83
N GLY A 48 14.72 -9.29 7.76
CA GLY A 48 15.24 -9.23 9.12
C GLY A 48 14.57 -8.15 9.98
N MET A 49 15.09 -7.98 11.19
CA MET A 49 14.56 -7.01 12.16
C MET A 49 14.88 -5.55 11.80
N ASP A 50 15.91 -5.31 10.99
CA ASP A 50 16.38 -3.97 10.59
C ASP A 50 15.31 -3.18 9.81
N ILE A 51 14.38 -3.89 9.16
CA ILE A 51 13.23 -3.27 8.49
C ILE A 51 12.35 -2.45 9.44
N LEU A 52 12.37 -2.77 10.74
CA LEU A 52 11.61 -2.07 11.77
C LEU A 52 12.21 -0.71 12.12
N ASP A 53 13.51 -0.52 11.86
CA ASP A 53 14.27 0.71 12.13
C ASP A 53 14.26 1.70 10.97
N LYS A 54 13.74 1.29 9.81
CA LYS A 54 13.69 2.20 8.65
C LYS A 54 12.88 3.46 8.97
N PRO A 55 13.47 4.66 8.75
CA PRO A 55 12.80 5.93 8.99
C PRO A 55 11.60 6.12 8.05
N HIS A 56 10.96 7.28 8.12
CA HIS A 56 9.94 7.62 7.12
C HIS A 56 10.62 7.86 5.77
N THR A 57 10.55 6.87 4.89
CA THR A 57 11.10 6.96 3.53
C THR A 57 10.15 7.74 2.62
N TYR A 58 10.66 8.77 1.96
CA TYR A 58 10.00 9.36 0.80
C TYR A 58 10.30 8.51 -0.43
N TYR A 59 9.25 8.00 -1.08
CA TYR A 59 9.38 7.25 -2.33
C TYR A 59 9.28 8.20 -3.51
N SER A 60 10.26 8.15 -4.42
CA SER A 60 10.27 8.93 -5.65
C SER A 60 9.10 8.54 -6.57
N ALA A 61 8.75 9.42 -7.53
CA ALA A 61 7.75 9.08 -8.54
C ALA A 61 8.16 7.83 -9.34
N GLN A 62 9.44 7.75 -9.73
CA GLN A 62 9.99 6.63 -10.49
C GLN A 62 9.83 5.31 -9.73
N PHE A 63 10.20 5.27 -8.45
CA PHE A 63 10.04 4.08 -7.61
C PHE A 63 8.57 3.63 -7.52
N LYS A 64 7.65 4.59 -7.34
CA LYS A 64 6.22 4.26 -7.28
C LYS A 64 5.71 3.75 -8.61
N LEU A 65 6.14 4.35 -9.72
CA LEU A 65 5.75 3.94 -11.07
C LEU A 65 6.22 2.51 -11.35
N GLU A 66 7.48 2.20 -11.04
CA GLU A 66 8.03 0.86 -11.19
C GLU A 66 7.23 -0.18 -10.37
N ALA A 67 6.97 0.12 -9.09
CA ALA A 67 6.16 -0.75 -8.24
C ALA A 67 4.74 -0.97 -8.77
N ILE A 68 4.12 0.08 -9.34
CA ILE A 68 2.80 -0.01 -9.97
C ILE A 68 2.86 -0.84 -11.25
N ASN A 69 3.87 -0.64 -12.08
CA ASN A 69 4.05 -1.37 -13.34
C ASN A 69 4.25 -2.86 -13.10
N ARG A 70 4.98 -3.26 -12.07
CA ARG A 70 5.09 -4.69 -11.69
C ARG A 70 3.73 -5.33 -11.42
N VAL A 71 2.79 -4.60 -10.84
CA VAL A 71 1.44 -5.13 -10.57
C VAL A 71 0.51 -5.03 -11.78
N LEU A 72 0.55 -3.92 -12.53
CA LEU A 72 -0.39 -3.67 -13.62
C LEU A 72 0.04 -4.28 -14.97
N VAL A 73 1.34 -4.33 -15.24
CA VAL A 73 1.93 -4.81 -16.50
C VAL A 73 2.46 -6.23 -16.35
N ASN A 74 3.23 -6.52 -15.30
CA ASN A 74 3.76 -7.88 -15.08
C ASN A 74 2.75 -8.79 -14.37
N HIS A 75 1.57 -8.28 -14.02
CA HIS A 75 0.50 -9.00 -13.32
C HIS A 75 0.92 -9.67 -12.00
N GLU A 76 1.95 -9.13 -11.34
CA GLU A 76 2.41 -9.66 -10.08
C GLU A 76 1.45 -9.34 -8.93
N ALA A 77 1.37 -10.23 -7.94
CA ALA A 77 0.53 -10.01 -6.77
C ALA A 77 1.05 -8.82 -5.96
N ALA A 78 0.19 -7.80 -5.74
CA ALA A 78 0.56 -6.61 -4.96
C ALA A 78 1.09 -6.93 -3.55
N TYR A 79 0.66 -8.05 -2.95
CA TYR A 79 1.22 -8.55 -1.69
C TYR A 79 2.70 -8.91 -1.82
N SER A 80 3.08 -9.68 -2.84
CA SER A 80 4.48 -10.07 -3.06
C SER A 80 5.34 -8.86 -3.35
N VAL A 81 4.92 -8.01 -4.30
CA VAL A 81 5.65 -6.79 -4.67
C VAL A 81 5.85 -5.89 -3.45
N SER A 82 4.82 -5.73 -2.61
CA SER A 82 4.94 -4.93 -1.39
C SER A 82 5.95 -5.52 -0.40
N LEU A 83 5.97 -6.85 -0.23
CA LEU A 83 6.94 -7.53 0.62
C LEU A 83 8.35 -7.45 0.05
N GLU A 84 8.56 -7.65 -1.24
CA GLU A 84 9.87 -7.56 -1.89
C GLU A 84 10.47 -6.15 -1.75
N LEU A 85 9.67 -5.13 -2.03
CA LEU A 85 10.07 -3.73 -1.90
C LEU A 85 10.20 -3.26 -0.44
N GLY A 86 9.85 -4.12 0.53
CA GLY A 86 9.95 -3.79 1.96
C GLY A 86 9.00 -2.67 2.39
N LEU A 87 7.83 -2.54 1.74
CA LEU A 87 6.85 -1.51 2.07
C LEU A 87 6.26 -1.76 3.47
N LYS A 88 5.93 -0.67 4.18
CA LYS A 88 5.40 -0.76 5.57
C LYS A 88 4.06 -1.49 5.65
N SER A 89 3.28 -1.50 4.58
CA SER A 89 2.07 -2.30 4.45
C SER A 89 1.73 -2.54 2.99
N GLN A 90 1.06 -3.67 2.71
CA GLN A 90 0.46 -3.94 1.40
C GLN A 90 -0.48 -2.82 0.94
N GLY A 91 -1.19 -2.20 1.88
CA GLY A 91 -2.12 -1.10 1.59
C GLY A 91 -1.45 0.12 0.94
N MET A 92 -0.14 0.31 1.14
CA MET A 92 0.58 1.42 0.50
C MET A 92 0.60 1.29 -1.01
N LEU A 93 0.99 0.12 -1.54
CA LEU A 93 1.04 -0.12 -2.98
C LEU A 93 -0.36 -0.11 -3.60
N ILE A 94 -1.34 -0.71 -2.92
CA ILE A 94 -2.75 -0.66 -3.35
C ILE A 94 -3.22 0.80 -3.47
N ASN A 95 -2.87 1.65 -2.51
CA ASN A 95 -3.22 3.07 -2.55
C ASN A 95 -2.50 3.82 -3.70
N TRP A 96 -1.26 3.46 -4.02
CA TRP A 96 -0.54 4.04 -5.17
C TRP A 96 -1.20 3.63 -6.48
N ILE A 97 -1.51 2.34 -6.66
CA ILE A 97 -2.22 1.84 -7.84
C ILE A 97 -3.56 2.54 -8.00
N ARG A 98 -4.34 2.63 -6.91
CA ARG A 98 -5.63 3.32 -6.92
C ARG A 98 -5.48 4.78 -7.36
N SER A 99 -4.54 5.50 -6.75
CA SER A 99 -4.26 6.89 -7.11
C SER A 99 -3.74 7.03 -8.54
N CYS A 100 -3.00 6.07 -9.07
CA CYS A 100 -2.51 6.07 -10.44
C CYS A 100 -3.67 5.94 -11.43
N LYS A 101 -4.54 4.94 -11.24
CA LYS A 101 -5.75 4.75 -12.04
C LYS A 101 -6.65 5.99 -12.03
N GLU A 102 -6.87 6.57 -10.85
CA GLU A 102 -7.73 7.75 -10.69
C GLU A 102 -7.20 9.03 -11.38
N ASN A 103 -5.89 9.11 -11.64
CA ASN A 103 -5.27 10.25 -12.31
C ASN A 103 -4.97 9.99 -13.79
N GLY A 104 -5.56 8.94 -14.40
CA GLY A 104 -5.29 8.59 -15.79
C GLY A 104 -3.91 7.98 -16.01
N TYR A 105 -3.48 7.09 -15.09
CA TYR A 105 -2.20 6.39 -15.12
C TYR A 105 -0.96 7.26 -14.93
N ASN A 106 -1.15 8.49 -14.47
CA ASN A 106 -0.07 9.37 -14.03
C ASN A 106 0.24 9.20 -12.55
N VAL A 107 1.53 9.01 -12.23
CA VAL A 107 2.01 8.94 -10.83
C VAL A 107 2.10 10.34 -10.25
N VAL A 108 1.02 10.77 -9.59
CA VAL A 108 0.95 12.08 -8.96
C VAL A 108 1.63 12.06 -7.58
N ILE A 109 2.71 12.84 -7.43
CA ILE A 109 3.23 13.21 -6.12
C ILE A 109 2.36 14.32 -5.56
N LYS A 110 1.47 14.00 -4.60
CA LYS A 110 0.66 15.01 -3.92
C LYS A 110 1.55 15.92 -3.07
N ARG A 111 1.37 17.24 -3.20
CA ARG A 111 2.01 18.24 -2.33
C ARG A 111 1.63 18.00 -0.87
N LYS A 112 2.61 18.15 0.04
CA LYS A 112 2.46 17.96 1.49
C LYS A 112 1.60 19.10 2.07
N GLY A 113 0.57 18.77 2.87
CA GLY A 113 -0.28 19.74 3.56
C GLY A 113 -1.77 19.37 3.59
N ARG A 114 -2.51 19.91 4.56
CA ARG A 114 -3.97 19.72 4.66
C ARG A 114 -4.64 20.68 3.68
N ARG A 115 -5.27 20.13 2.63
CA ARG A 115 -6.05 20.91 1.67
C ARG A 115 -7.30 21.50 2.31
N THR A 116 -7.69 22.69 1.87
CA THR A 116 -8.94 23.31 2.29
C THR A 116 -10.14 22.48 1.81
N ARG A 117 -11.32 22.69 2.41
CA ARG A 117 -12.55 21.96 2.05
C ARG A 117 -12.91 22.18 0.57
N GLU A 118 -12.76 23.39 0.09
CA GLU A 118 -13.07 23.78 -1.29
C GLU A 118 -12.10 23.17 -2.31
N GLN A 119 -10.80 23.15 -2.00
CA GLN A 119 -9.81 22.49 -2.85
C GLN A 119 -10.11 21.00 -2.98
N ARG A 120 -10.50 20.34 -1.88
CA ARG A 120 -10.92 18.93 -1.90
C ARG A 120 -12.18 18.73 -2.73
N ALA A 121 -13.18 19.59 -2.60
CA ALA A 121 -14.42 19.49 -3.37
C ALA A 121 -14.16 19.64 -4.88
N ARG A 122 -13.37 20.65 -5.28
CA ARG A 122 -12.98 20.88 -6.69
C ARG A 122 -12.26 19.67 -7.30
N GLU A 123 -11.27 19.12 -6.59
CA GLU A 123 -10.55 17.93 -7.07
C GLU A 123 -11.43 16.68 -7.15
N ILE A 124 -12.36 16.48 -6.20
CA ILE A 124 -13.31 15.36 -6.26
C ILE A 124 -14.17 15.48 -7.51
N GLU A 125 -14.64 16.68 -7.84
CA GLU A 125 -15.51 16.88 -8.98
C GLU A 125 -14.76 16.78 -10.32
N GLU A 126 -13.55 17.33 -10.38
CA GLU A 126 -12.65 17.14 -11.52
C GLU A 126 -12.32 15.65 -11.72
N ARG A 127 -12.12 14.91 -10.62
CA ARG A 127 -11.88 13.47 -10.64
C ARG A 127 -13.09 12.67 -11.13
N LYS A 128 -14.31 13.01 -10.72
CA LYS A 128 -15.52 12.38 -11.27
C LYS A 128 -15.64 12.60 -12.78
N ARG A 129 -15.36 13.82 -13.26
CA ARG A 129 -15.36 14.15 -14.69
C ARG A 129 -14.33 13.34 -15.48
N ARG A 130 -13.10 13.21 -14.97
CA ARG A 130 -12.04 12.40 -15.62
C ARG A 130 -12.40 10.91 -15.68
N ILE A 131 -12.92 10.34 -14.60
CA ILE A 131 -13.34 8.92 -14.58
C ILE A 131 -14.53 8.68 -15.53
N ALA A 132 -15.42 9.68 -15.66
CA ALA A 132 -16.55 9.61 -16.57
C ALA A 132 -16.14 9.73 -18.06
N SER A 133 -14.92 10.22 -18.35
CA SER A 133 -14.42 10.44 -19.72
C SER A 133 -14.48 9.16 -20.56
N PRO A 134 -15.02 9.23 -21.79
CA PRO A 134 -15.02 8.12 -22.74
C PRO A 134 -13.62 7.56 -23.01
N GLU A 135 -12.60 8.42 -23.10
CA GLU A 135 -11.20 8.03 -23.33
C GLU A 135 -10.66 7.18 -22.18
N PHE A 136 -10.94 7.57 -20.94
CA PHE A 136 -10.50 6.83 -19.76
C PHE A 136 -11.20 5.46 -19.65
N LYS A 137 -12.49 5.40 -20.00
CA LYS A 137 -13.25 4.16 -20.06
C LYS A 137 -12.77 3.24 -21.19
N ALA A 138 -12.40 3.80 -22.34
CA ALA A 138 -11.82 3.05 -23.47
C ALA A 138 -10.45 2.46 -23.11
N TYR A 139 -9.55 3.25 -22.53
CA TYR A 139 -8.27 2.76 -22.02
C TYR A 139 -8.43 1.62 -21.01
N CYS A 140 -9.31 1.78 -20.02
CA CYS A 140 -9.55 0.74 -19.03
C CYS A 140 -10.11 -0.55 -19.66
N ARG A 141 -10.91 -0.44 -20.74
CA ARG A 141 -11.38 -1.60 -21.50
C ARG A 141 -10.22 -2.28 -22.23
N GLU A 142 -9.37 -1.54 -22.93
CA GLU A 142 -8.21 -2.12 -23.63
C GLU A 142 -7.25 -2.88 -22.70
N CYS A 143 -7.03 -2.38 -21.48
CA CYS A 143 -6.23 -3.09 -20.47
C CYS A 143 -6.89 -4.37 -19.92
N ILE A 144 -8.20 -4.56 -20.10
CA ILE A 144 -8.94 -5.76 -19.67
C ILE A 144 -8.98 -6.82 -20.78
N TYR A 145 -8.86 -6.42 -22.06
CA TYR A 145 -9.02 -7.30 -23.22
C TYR A 145 -7.71 -7.80 -23.85
N LYS A 146 -6.54 -7.32 -23.43
CA LYS A 146 -5.27 -8.00 -23.71
C LYS A 146 -5.13 -9.20 -22.75
N LYS A 147 -5.90 -10.24 -23.06
CA LYS A 147 -6.00 -11.51 -22.33
C LYS A 147 -5.23 -12.60 -23.07
#